data_AF-A0A7Y3Q2R5-F1
#
_entry.id   AF-A0A7Y3Q2R5-F1
#
_cell.length_a   1.000
_cell.length_b   1.000
_cell.length_c   1.000
_cell.angle_alpha   90.00
_cell.angle_beta   90.00
_cell.angle_gamma   90.00
#
_symmetry.space_group_name_H-M   'P 1'
#
loop_
_entity.id
_entity.type
_entity.pdbx_description
1 polymer ?
#
loop_
_entity_poly.entity_id
_entity_poly.type
_entity_poly.pdbx_seq_one_letter_code
_entity_poly.pdbx_strand_id
1 'polypeptide(L)'
;MKLSLQHLRLNTQAVALVAVLLSLWLNVASIIHQLDIDPSHHEHHHCQLFSVAQHGLSHVMATPPIWPNRYPTARFFRLFSSVLNQFAYLARSPPRSDFLF
;
A
#
# COMPACT_ATOMS: atom_id res chain seq x y z
N MET A 1 -0.17 45.31 -17.13
CA MET A 1 -0.56 43.88 -17.19
C MET A 1 0.54 42.89 -16.74
N LYS A 2 1.83 43.12 -17.05
CA LYS A 2 2.93 42.18 -16.67
C LYS A 2 3.11 41.96 -15.16
N LEU A 3 2.92 42.99 -14.34
CA LEU A 3 3.08 42.92 -12.87
C LEU A 3 2.08 41.96 -12.20
N SER A 4 0.83 41.94 -12.69
CA SER A 4 -0.25 41.09 -12.17
C SER A 4 -0.03 39.61 -12.49
N LEU A 5 0.49 39.30 -13.69
CA LEU A 5 0.85 37.93 -14.09
C LEU A 5 2.02 37.38 -13.28
N GLN A 6 3.01 38.21 -12.94
CA GLN A 6 4.13 37.81 -12.08
C GLN A 6 3.67 37.47 -10.67
N HIS A 7 2.79 38.28 -10.10
CA HIS A 7 2.21 38.03 -8.78
C HIS A 7 1.41 36.73 -8.74
N LEU A 8 0.58 36.47 -9.76
CA LEU A 8 -0.15 35.22 -9.88
C LEU A 8 0.80 34.02 -9.97
N ARG A 9 1.87 34.12 -10.78
CA ARG A 9 2.86 33.05 -10.94
C ARG A 9 3.62 32.75 -9.64
N LEU A 10 4.02 33.77 -8.89
CA LEU A 10 4.68 33.61 -7.59
C LEU A 10 3.75 32.94 -6.57
N ASN A 11 2.49 33.36 -6.52
CA ASN A 11 1.49 32.75 -5.63
C ASN A 11 1.26 31.28 -5.99
N THR A 12 1.10 30.96 -7.27
CA THR A 12 0.94 29.57 -7.72
C THR A 12 2.17 28.72 -7.40
N GLN A 13 3.38 29.26 -7.56
CA GLN A 13 4.61 28.56 -7.19
C GLN A 13 4.69 28.30 -5.68
N ALA A 14 4.36 29.30 -4.86
CA ALA A 14 4.33 29.14 -3.40
C ALA A 14 3.32 28.06 -2.99
N VAL A 15 2.10 28.09 -3.54
CA VAL A 15 1.07 27.08 -3.30
C VAL A 15 1.55 25.69 -3.75
N ALA A 16 2.17 25.58 -4.92
CA ALA A 16 2.69 24.32 -5.42
C ALA A 16 3.79 23.74 -4.50
N LEU A 17 4.72 24.59 -4.03
CA LEU A 17 5.76 24.17 -3.09
C LEU A 17 5.16 23.70 -1.76
N VAL A 18 4.20 24.43 -1.21
CA VAL A 18 3.49 24.05 0.01
C VAL A 18 2.75 22.72 -0.18
N ALA A 19 2.06 22.54 -1.30
CA ALA A 19 1.36 21.29 -1.62
C ALA A 19 2.32 20.10 -1.73
N VAL A 20 3.48 20.28 -2.37
CA VAL A 20 4.52 19.25 -2.46
C VAL A 20 5.06 18.89 -1.07
N LEU A 21 5.38 19.88 -0.25
CA LEU A 21 5.87 19.67 1.12
C LEU A 21 4.83 18.95 2.00
N LEU A 22 3.56 19.36 1.93
CA LEU A 22 2.47 18.69 2.64
C LEU A 22 2.28 17.24 2.16
N SER A 23 2.37 17.00 0.85
CA SER A 23 2.29 15.64 0.29
C SER A 23 3.43 14.77 0.82
N LEU A 24 4.67 15.26 0.80
CA LEU A 24 5.83 14.58 1.38
C LEU A 24 5.62 14.26 2.87
N TRP A 25 5.14 15.23 3.64
CA TRP A 25 4.87 15.05 5.07
C TRP A 25 3.77 14.00 5.32
N LEU A 26 2.66 14.05 4.58
CA LEU A 26 1.58 13.06 4.68
C LEU A 26 2.05 11.65 4.32
N ASN A 27 2.96 11.50 3.35
CA ASN A 27 3.56 10.21 3.02
C ASN A 27 4.41 9.66 4.17
N VAL A 28 5.26 10.49 4.78
CA VAL A 28 6.06 10.10 5.96
C VAL A 28 5.15 9.71 7.12
N ALA A 29 4.15 10.53 7.42
CA ALA A 29 3.18 10.23 8.47
C ALA A 29 2.44 8.90 8.21
N SER A 30 2.06 8.63 6.96
CA SER A 30 1.43 7.36 6.57
C SER A 30 2.34 6.15 6.79
N ILE A 31 3.62 6.24 6.44
CA ILE A 31 4.58 5.14 6.64
C ILE A 31 4.78 4.87 8.12
N ILE A 32 4.99 5.92 8.93
CA ILE A 32 5.14 5.77 10.39
C ILE A 32 3.92 5.06 10.98
N HIS A 33 2.72 5.48 10.58
CA HIS A 33 1.49 4.88 11.08
C HIS A 33 1.26 3.43 10.59
N GLN A 34 1.71 3.09 9.37
CA GLN A 34 1.66 1.71 8.86
C GLN A 34 2.63 0.76 9.57
N LEU A 35 3.70 1.30 10.16
CA LEU A 35 4.72 0.56 10.91
C LEU A 35 4.48 0.56 12.41
N ASP A 36 3.57 1.39 12.92
CA ASP A 36 3.15 1.34 14.31
C ASP A 36 2.40 0.03 14.57
N ILE A 37 2.85 -0.70 15.58
CA ILE A 37 2.31 -2.00 15.99
C ILE A 37 1.77 -1.94 17.41
N ASP A 38 1.87 -0.79 18.09
CA ASP A 38 1.36 -0.64 19.45
C ASP A 38 -0.17 -0.51 19.42
N PRO A 39 -0.93 -1.49 19.94
CA PRO A 39 -2.37 -1.43 19.94
C PRO A 39 -2.92 -0.31 20.84
N SER A 40 -2.19 0.11 21.88
CA SER A 40 -2.63 1.17 22.80
C SER A 40 -2.71 2.54 22.12
N HIS A 41 -1.83 2.79 21.14
CA HIS A 41 -1.88 3.97 20.28
C HIS A 41 -3.07 3.95 19.30
N HIS A 42 -3.64 2.78 19.00
CA HIS A 42 -4.75 2.64 18.07
C HIS A 42 -6.13 2.61 18.76
N GLU A 43 -6.21 2.44 20.08
CA GLU A 43 -7.51 2.40 20.78
C GLU A 43 -8.29 3.73 20.70
N HIS A 44 -7.58 4.86 20.66
CA HIS A 44 -8.18 6.19 20.68
C HIS A 44 -8.38 6.79 19.29
N HIS A 45 -7.85 6.13 18.26
CA HIS A 45 -7.88 6.61 16.90
C HIS A 45 -8.57 5.56 16.03
N HIS A 46 -9.74 5.90 15.48
CA HIS A 46 -10.43 5.09 14.46
C HIS A 46 -9.68 5.14 13.12
N CYS A 47 -8.43 4.70 13.13
CA CYS A 47 -7.59 4.68 11.95
C CYS A 47 -8.04 3.53 11.05
N GLN A 48 -8.69 3.89 9.93
CA GLN A 48 -9.00 2.95 8.86
C GLN A 48 -7.74 2.37 8.19
N LEU A 49 -6.56 2.91 8.50
CA LEU A 49 -5.26 2.40 8.07
C LEU A 49 -4.80 1.32 9.05
N PHE A 50 -5.18 0.06 8.79
CA PHE A 50 -4.60 -1.07 9.49
C PHE A 50 -3.08 -1.12 9.27
N SER A 51 -2.31 -1.32 10.35
CA SER A 51 -0.87 -1.53 10.31
C SER A 51 -0.54 -2.70 9.37
N VAL A 52 0.08 -2.39 8.22
CA VAL A 52 0.49 -3.41 7.24
C VAL A 52 1.52 -4.34 7.86
N ALA A 53 2.36 -3.81 8.76
CA ALA A 53 3.31 -4.60 9.53
C ALA A 53 2.60 -5.60 10.44
N GLN A 54 1.62 -5.16 11.23
CA GLN A 54 0.85 -6.03 12.11
C GLN A 54 0.11 -7.12 11.32
N HIS A 55 -0.53 -6.75 10.19
CA HIS A 55 -1.23 -7.71 9.34
C HIS A 55 -0.29 -8.71 8.67
N GLY A 56 0.88 -8.25 8.17
CA GLY A 56 1.89 -9.13 7.59
C GLY A 56 2.47 -10.10 8.63
N LEU A 57 2.78 -9.61 9.83
CA LEU A 57 3.32 -10.42 10.91
C LEU A 57 2.31 -11.43 11.47
N SER A 58 1.02 -11.07 11.56
CA SER A 58 -0.02 -12.00 12.04
C SER A 58 -0.21 -13.21 11.13
N HIS A 59 0.15 -13.11 9.85
CA HIS A 59 0.03 -14.19 8.87
C HIS A 59 1.34 -14.94 8.60
N VAL A 60 2.47 -14.54 9.21
CA VAL A 60 3.76 -15.25 9.08
C VAL A 60 3.86 -16.34 10.15
N MET A 61 3.16 -17.45 9.91
CA MET A 61 3.73 -18.76 10.17
C MET A 61 4.25 -19.28 8.83
N ALA A 62 5.36 -18.70 8.37
CA ALA A 62 6.06 -19.23 7.20
C ALA A 62 6.64 -20.59 7.59
N THR A 63 5.89 -21.66 7.33
CA THR A 63 6.44 -23.01 7.36
C THR A 63 7.51 -23.05 6.27
N PRO A 64 8.79 -23.27 6.61
CA PRO A 64 9.83 -23.34 5.59
C PRO A 64 9.43 -24.47 4.63
N PRO A 65 9.45 -24.23 3.30
CA PRO A 65 9.15 -25.30 2.36
C PRO A 65 10.16 -26.43 2.61
N ILE A 66 9.66 -27.60 3.00
CA ILE A 66 10.48 -28.79 3.09
C ILE A 66 10.89 -29.11 1.67
N TRP A 67 12.15 -28.84 1.31
CA TRP A 67 12.68 -29.17 -0.01
C TRP A 67 12.75 -30.69 -0.10
N PRO A 68 11.92 -31.35 -0.93
CA PRO A 68 12.06 -32.79 -1.10
C PRO A 68 13.44 -33.04 -1.73
N ASN A 69 14.22 -33.94 -1.12
CA ASN A 69 15.48 -34.43 -1.67
C ASN A 69 15.24 -35.32 -2.91
N ARG A 70 14.62 -34.75 -3.94
CA ARG A 70 14.47 -35.35 -5.26
C ARG A 70 14.75 -34.25 -6.26
N TYR A 71 15.95 -34.29 -6.85
CA TYR A 71 16.31 -33.43 -7.96
C TYR A 71 15.29 -33.63 -9.10
N PRO A 72 14.51 -32.60 -9.49
CA PRO A 72 13.70 -32.72 -10.68
C PRO A 72 14.64 -32.69 -11.89
N THR A 73 14.65 -33.76 -12.69
CA THR A 73 15.18 -33.70 -14.06
C THR A 73 14.58 -32.48 -14.76
N ALA A 74 15.44 -31.58 -15.23
CA ALA A 74 15.03 -30.32 -15.86
C ALA A 74 14.06 -30.58 -17.01
N ARG A 75 12.77 -30.34 -16.78
CA ARG A 75 11.79 -30.16 -17.86
C ARG A 75 11.67 -28.68 -18.11
N PHE A 76 12.09 -28.25 -19.29
CA PHE A 76 11.82 -26.92 -19.80
C PHE A 76 10.31 -26.76 -19.97
N PHE A 77 9.65 -26.13 -18.99
CA PHE A 77 8.28 -25.68 -19.16
C PHE A 77 8.30 -24.44 -20.05
N ARG A 78 7.60 -24.51 -21.20
CA ARG A 78 7.33 -23.32 -21.99
C ARG A 78 6.57 -22.33 -21.11
N LEU A 79 7.04 -21.08 -21.06
CA LEU A 79 6.33 -19.98 -20.40
C LEU A 79 4.92 -19.92 -20.98
N PHE A 80 3.93 -20.40 -20.21
CA PHE A 80 2.54 -20.15 -20.54
C PHE A 80 2.32 -18.63 -20.39
N SER A 81 2.04 -17.97 -21.51
CA SER A 81 1.45 -16.64 -21.50
C SER A 81 0.03 -16.76 -20.95
N SER A 82 -0.12 -16.65 -19.64
CA SER A 82 -1.42 -16.46 -19.03
C SER A 82 -1.66 -14.95 -18.95
N VAL A 83 -2.45 -14.42 -19.89
CA VAL A 83 -3.20 -13.19 -19.65
C VAL A 83 -4.12 -13.46 -18.47
N LEU A 84 -3.65 -13.16 -17.26
CA LEU A 84 -4.46 -13.23 -16.06
C LEU A 84 -5.41 -12.04 -16.08
N ASN A 85 -6.60 -12.30 -16.60
CA ASN A 85 -7.77 -11.45 -16.45
C ASN A 85 -8.29 -11.52 -15.00
N GLN A 86 -7.39 -11.36 -14.02
CA GLN A 86 -7.71 -11.35 -12.60
C GLN A 86 -8.03 -9.90 -12.20
N PHE A 87 -9.21 -9.42 -12.59
CA PHE A 87 -9.93 -8.45 -11.77
C PHE A 87 -10.47 -9.18 -10.52
N ALA A 88 -9.56 -9.83 -9.79
CA ALA A 88 -9.83 -10.40 -8.49
C ALA A 88 -9.85 -9.23 -7.51
N TYR A 89 -11.04 -8.97 -6.95
CA TYR A 89 -11.28 -8.26 -5.71
C TYR A 89 -9.98 -7.82 -4.99
N LEU A 90 -9.60 -6.57 -5.20
CA LEU A 90 -8.34 -6.02 -4.72
C LEU A 90 -8.37 -5.82 -3.21
N ALA A 91 -7.22 -5.57 -2.59
CA ALA A 91 -7.07 -5.29 -1.16
C ALA A 91 -7.83 -4.03 -0.65
N ARG A 92 -8.71 -3.43 -1.47
CA ARG A 92 -9.57 -2.27 -1.15
C ARG A 92 -10.96 -2.32 -1.81
N SER A 93 -11.39 -3.45 -2.37
CA SER A 93 -12.77 -3.54 -2.87
C SER A 93 -13.78 -3.63 -1.72
N PRO A 94 -14.97 -3.03 -1.87
CA PRO A 94 -16.01 -3.04 -0.84
C PRO A 94 -16.49 -4.48 -0.55
N PRO A 95 -16.85 -4.81 0.71
CA PRO A 95 -17.29 -6.14 1.10
C PRO A 95 -18.36 -6.65 0.15
N ARG A 96 -18.22 -7.90 -0.32
CA ARG A 96 -19.28 -8.54 -1.09
C ARG A 96 -20.52 -8.63 -0.22
N SER A 97 -21.65 -8.24 -0.79
CA SER A 97 -22.99 -8.28 -0.18
C SER A 97 -23.43 -9.67 0.30
N ASP A 98 -22.70 -10.72 -0.09
CA ASP A 98 -23.10 -12.12 0.05
C ASP A 98 -22.61 -12.76 1.36
N PHE A 99 -21.89 -12.00 2.20
CA PHE A 99 -21.49 -12.43 3.55
C PHE A 99 -22.08 -11.51 4.61
N LEU A 100 -23.40 -11.65 4.81
CA LEU A 100 -24.06 -11.34 6.07
C LEU A 100 -24.19 -12.63 6.87
N PHE A 101 -23.35 -12.81 7.87
CA PHE A 101 -23.60 -13.64 9.05
C PHE A 101 -23.09 -12.89 10.27
#